data_AF-A0AA35WFK2-F1
#
_entry.id   AF-A0AA35WFK2-F1
#
_cell.length_a   1.000
_cell.length_b   1.000
_cell.length_c   1.000
_cell.angle_alpha   90.00
_cell.angle_beta   90.00
_cell.angle_gamma   90.00
#
_symmetry.space_group_name_H-M   'P 1'
#
loop_
_entity.id
_entity.type
_entity.pdbx_description
1 polymer ?
#
loop_
_entity_poly.entity_id
_entity_poly.type
_entity_poly.pdbx_seq_one_letter_code
_entity_poly.pdbx_strand_id
1 'polypeptide(L)'
;MDLIYLTDSGGQQAYWDLIPIFTFDTSATLFVHRLCEKLDEHPRNDLYQRGEQLILEALALKLGREVLSKEEAIHVSDSLGFPEGELDAALTFFDKLNIFLYKKTILPEVIFTNAQVPLDKLSKLVEKQYHLRAAMADPTKAADHAITGDWQKFRDNGILTLDFLEDFKNHYVEGIFTARDFLVLLEKSLVVSRLSRTEYFFPAILNMTTEAKISECLETCRRTKIAALVVEFPTGWAPPGVYCCSVCHLQSHSGWEVVKNRRIKPQSKASTAPQTHLDQKEG
;
A
#
# COMPACT_ATOMS: atom_id res chain seq x y z
N MET A 1 -4.70 16.04 30.25
CA MET A 1 -5.63 14.90 30.14
C MET A 1 -5.27 14.31 28.81
N ASP A 2 -4.60 13.17 28.84
CA ASP A 2 -3.71 12.76 27.76
C ASP A 2 -4.37 11.58 27.06
N LEU A 3 -4.70 11.77 25.78
CA LEU A 3 -5.38 10.79 24.95
C LEU A 3 -4.31 9.90 24.30
N ILE A 4 -4.40 8.58 24.49
CA ILE A 4 -3.51 7.61 23.85
C ILE A 4 -4.34 6.75 22.91
N TYR A 5 -4.08 6.85 21.61
CA TYR A 5 -4.67 6.01 20.57
C TYR A 5 -3.68 4.90 20.19
N LEU A 6 -4.12 3.64 20.24
CA LEU A 6 -3.28 2.50 19.91
C LEU A 6 -3.67 1.97 18.52
N THR A 7 -2.68 1.88 17.63
CA THR A 7 -2.82 1.29 16.30
C THR A 7 -1.88 0.10 16.20
N ASP A 8 -2.40 -1.08 15.85
CA ASP A 8 -1.60 -2.28 15.60
C ASP A 8 -1.47 -2.50 14.10
N SER A 9 -0.23 -2.41 13.60
CA SER A 9 0.09 -2.60 12.19
C SER A 9 0.43 -4.05 11.82
N GLY A 10 0.47 -4.97 12.79
CA GLY A 10 1.01 -6.32 12.58
C GLY A 10 2.52 -6.34 12.27
N GLY A 11 3.09 -7.54 12.18
CA GLY A 11 4.55 -7.76 12.05
C GLY A 11 5.10 -7.95 10.63
N GLN A 12 4.29 -7.79 9.57
CA GLN A 12 4.74 -8.10 8.21
C GLN A 12 5.59 -6.96 7.63
N GLN A 13 6.67 -7.29 6.91
CA GLN A 13 7.61 -6.31 6.36
C GLN A 13 6.94 -5.27 5.45
N ALA A 14 5.91 -5.67 4.69
CA ALA A 14 5.15 -4.76 3.85
C ALA A 14 4.49 -3.61 4.63
N TYR A 15 4.14 -3.81 5.91
CA TYR A 15 3.58 -2.72 6.73
C TYR A 15 4.60 -1.64 7.05
N TRP A 16 5.88 -1.95 7.12
CA TRP A 16 6.89 -0.92 7.35
C TRP A 16 6.82 0.13 6.25
N ASP A 17 6.56 -0.28 5.01
CA ASP A 17 6.40 0.65 3.91
C ASP A 17 5.04 1.38 3.87
N LEU A 18 4.08 0.97 4.69
CA LEU A 18 2.69 1.43 4.64
C LEU A 18 2.28 2.20 5.89
N ILE A 19 2.87 1.90 7.04
CA ILE A 19 2.64 2.56 8.33
C ILE A 19 2.80 4.08 8.23
N PRO A 20 3.83 4.65 7.55
CA PRO A 20 3.99 6.10 7.47
C PRO A 20 2.87 6.83 6.74
N ILE A 21 2.03 6.14 5.98
CA ILE A 21 0.85 6.74 5.33
C ILE A 21 -0.28 7.00 6.34
N PHE A 22 -0.29 6.26 7.46
CA PHE A 22 -1.35 6.29 8.46
C PHE A 22 -0.85 6.61 9.88
N THR A 23 0.43 6.98 10.02
CA THR A 23 1.03 7.41 11.29
C THR A 23 1.67 8.77 11.13
N PHE A 24 1.43 9.67 12.09
CA PHE A 24 1.78 11.10 11.99
C PHE A 24 2.64 11.57 13.16
N ASP A 25 3.08 12.82 13.08
CA ASP A 25 4.09 13.50 13.92
C ASP A 25 3.89 13.36 15.44
N THR A 26 2.68 13.03 15.91
CA THR A 26 2.35 12.78 17.32
C THR A 26 2.09 11.30 17.61
N SER A 27 2.91 10.40 17.04
CA SER A 27 2.85 8.97 17.33
C SER A 27 4.07 8.51 18.14
N ALA A 28 3.83 7.60 19.07
CA ALA A 28 4.88 6.83 19.74
C ALA A 28 4.76 5.38 19.29
N THR A 29 5.80 4.84 18.66
CA THR A 29 5.83 3.43 18.24
C THR A 29 6.28 2.56 19.42
N LEU A 30 5.39 1.68 19.90
CA LEU A 30 5.75 0.69 20.91
C LEU A 30 6.21 -0.61 20.23
N PHE A 31 7.50 -0.94 20.35
CA PHE A 31 8.02 -2.24 19.91
C PHE A 31 7.74 -3.30 20.97
N VAL A 32 6.78 -4.18 20.71
CA VAL A 32 6.47 -5.32 21.59
C VAL A 32 7.34 -6.52 21.20
N HIS A 33 8.35 -6.85 22.00
CA HIS A 33 9.16 -8.05 21.85
C HIS A 33 8.76 -9.10 22.88
N ARG A 34 8.32 -10.29 22.45
CA ARG A 34 7.98 -11.38 23.38
C ARG A 34 9.25 -12.07 23.87
N LEU A 35 9.60 -11.87 25.13
CA LEU A 35 10.63 -12.64 25.84
C LEU A 35 9.94 -13.76 26.65
N CYS A 36 9.52 -14.83 25.97
CA CYS A 36 9.04 -16.11 26.55
C CYS A 36 7.87 -16.04 27.58
N GLU A 37 6.72 -16.61 27.19
CA GLU A 37 5.53 -16.99 28.02
C GLU A 37 4.36 -16.01 28.24
N LYS A 38 3.27 -16.58 28.80
CA LYS A 38 1.84 -16.34 28.53
C LYS A 38 1.31 -14.97 28.95
N LEU A 39 0.45 -14.43 28.09
CA LEU A 39 -0.23 -13.14 28.22
C LEU A 39 -1.70 -13.40 28.60
N ASP A 40 -1.96 -13.73 29.86
CA ASP A 40 -3.30 -13.52 30.43
C ASP A 40 -3.34 -12.11 31.04
N GLU A 41 -4.52 -11.49 30.95
CA GLU A 41 -4.90 -10.13 31.36
C GLU A 41 -4.82 -9.05 30.26
N HIS A 42 -5.97 -8.89 29.57
CA HIS A 42 -6.28 -7.72 28.75
C HIS A 42 -6.33 -6.46 29.62
N PRO A 43 -5.59 -5.38 29.31
CA PRO A 43 -5.91 -4.08 29.90
C PRO A 43 -7.24 -3.59 29.32
N ARG A 44 -8.19 -3.28 30.21
CA ARG A 44 -9.43 -2.60 29.86
C ARG A 44 -9.12 -1.18 29.40
N ASN A 45 -9.53 -0.85 28.18
CA ASN A 45 -9.50 0.51 27.66
C ASN A 45 -10.73 1.26 28.17
N ASP A 46 -10.59 1.99 29.27
CA ASP A 46 -11.51 3.06 29.66
C ASP A 46 -10.73 4.37 29.67
N LEU A 47 -11.09 5.35 28.83
CA LEU A 47 -10.91 6.81 29.05
C LEU A 47 -11.37 7.63 27.82
N TYR A 48 -12.35 8.53 28.02
CA TYR A 48 -12.78 9.60 27.09
C TYR A 48 -13.14 10.87 27.89
N GLN A 49 -12.75 12.07 27.43
CA GLN A 49 -13.60 13.30 27.44
C GLN A 49 -12.95 14.57 26.83
N ARG A 50 -13.46 14.99 25.67
CA ARG A 50 -13.91 16.37 25.36
C ARG A 50 -15.10 16.24 24.40
N GLY A 51 -16.16 17.05 24.59
CA GLY A 51 -17.51 16.78 24.04
C GLY A 51 -17.64 16.75 22.51
N GLU A 52 -16.72 17.34 21.76
CA GLU A 52 -16.89 17.54 20.31
C GLU A 52 -16.46 16.31 19.48
N GLN A 53 -15.33 15.66 19.84
CA GLN A 53 -14.88 14.40 19.23
C GLN A 53 -15.91 13.28 19.47
N LEU A 54 -16.45 13.23 20.68
CA LEU A 54 -17.44 12.24 21.10
C LEU A 54 -18.69 12.27 20.23
N ILE A 55 -19.03 13.38 19.57
CA ILE A 55 -20.29 13.48 18.84
C ILE A 55 -20.19 12.89 17.44
N LEU A 56 -19.08 13.11 16.72
CA LEU A 56 -18.87 12.45 15.42
C LEU A 56 -18.64 10.95 15.60
N GLU A 57 -17.89 10.55 16.63
CA GLU A 57 -17.76 9.13 16.99
C GLU A 57 -19.08 8.53 17.47
N ALA A 58 -19.86 9.24 18.30
CA ALA A 58 -21.18 8.78 18.72
C ALA A 58 -22.17 8.72 17.55
N LEU A 59 -22.07 9.62 16.57
CA LEU A 59 -22.85 9.55 15.34
C LEU A 59 -22.48 8.31 14.53
N ALA A 60 -21.19 8.09 14.30
CA ALA A 60 -20.67 6.89 13.64
C ALA A 60 -21.15 5.60 14.35
N LEU A 61 -21.01 5.54 15.68
CA LEU A 61 -21.50 4.45 16.52
C LEU A 61 -23.01 4.26 16.39
N LYS A 62 -23.80 5.34 16.44
CA LYS A 62 -25.26 5.30 16.28
C LYS A 62 -25.69 4.82 14.90
N LEU A 63 -24.93 5.17 13.87
CA LEU A 63 -25.15 4.73 12.49
C LEU A 63 -24.58 3.33 12.21
N GLY A 64 -23.86 2.73 13.17
CA GLY A 64 -23.25 1.41 13.04
C GLY A 64 -22.14 1.34 11.99
N ARG A 65 -21.48 2.47 11.69
CA ARG A 65 -20.43 2.56 10.66
C ARG A 65 -19.34 3.54 11.08
N GLU A 66 -18.12 3.30 10.61
CA GLU A 66 -16.93 4.05 11.02
C GLU A 66 -16.50 5.13 10.02
N VAL A 67 -17.31 5.35 8.99
CA VAL A 67 -17.10 6.34 7.93
C VAL A 67 -18.33 7.22 7.82
N LEU A 68 -18.10 8.53 7.75
CA LEU A 68 -19.13 9.55 7.61
C LEU A 68 -18.88 10.36 6.33
N SER A 69 -19.95 10.88 5.74
CA SER A 69 -19.81 11.91 4.72
C SER A 69 -19.54 13.27 5.37
N LYS A 70 -18.96 14.20 4.62
CA LYS A 70 -18.75 15.57 5.09
C LYS A 70 -20.07 16.29 5.34
N GLU A 71 -21.09 16.05 4.52
CA GLU A 71 -22.43 16.62 4.72
C GLU A 71 -23.04 16.18 6.06
N GLU A 72 -22.85 14.93 6.44
CA GLU A 72 -23.31 14.42 7.74
C GLU A 72 -22.59 15.11 8.91
N ALA A 73 -21.28 15.33 8.76
CA ALA A 73 -20.51 16.07 9.76
C ALA A 73 -20.93 17.54 9.86
N ILE A 74 -21.26 18.19 8.73
CA ILE A 74 -21.77 19.57 8.69
C ILE A 74 -23.11 19.67 9.44
N HIS A 75 -24.07 18.78 9.15
CA HIS A 75 -25.36 18.79 9.84
C HIS A 75 -25.22 18.64 11.36
N VAL A 76 -24.29 17.80 11.81
CA VAL A 76 -23.97 17.66 13.23
C VAL A 76 -23.28 18.90 13.78
N SER A 77 -22.31 19.47 13.07
CA SER A 77 -21.60 20.67 13.52
C SER A 77 -22.52 21.88 13.65
N ASP A 78 -23.46 22.06 12.71
CA ASP A 78 -24.48 23.12 12.74
C ASP A 78 -25.36 23.01 13.99
N SER A 79 -25.74 21.77 14.34
CA SER A 79 -26.52 21.48 15.54
C SER A 79 -25.77 21.80 16.85
N LEU A 80 -24.44 21.88 16.78
CA LEU A 80 -23.55 22.23 17.90
C LEU A 80 -23.14 23.71 17.89
N GLY A 81 -23.58 24.49 16.91
CA GLY A 81 -23.21 25.89 16.77
C GLY A 81 -21.77 26.11 16.34
N PHE A 82 -21.15 25.15 15.63
CA PHE A 82 -19.84 25.38 15.01
C PHE A 82 -19.95 26.50 13.97
N PRO A 83 -19.05 27.49 13.99
CA PRO A 83 -18.98 28.50 12.95
C PRO A 83 -18.66 27.89 11.58
N GLU A 84 -19.18 28.52 10.53
CA GLU A 84 -18.95 28.09 9.15
C GLU A 84 -17.44 28.06 8.83
N GLY A 85 -16.95 26.91 8.38
CA GLY A 85 -15.53 26.70 8.07
C GLY A 85 -14.64 26.23 9.21
N GLU A 86 -15.11 26.23 10.47
CA GLU A 86 -14.32 25.70 11.60
C GLU A 86 -14.27 24.16 11.62
N LEU A 87 -15.29 23.49 11.09
CA LEU A 87 -15.30 22.03 10.97
C LEU A 87 -14.08 21.51 10.19
N ASP A 88 -13.73 22.14 9.06
CA ASP A 88 -12.57 21.73 8.26
C ASP A 88 -11.26 21.89 9.02
N ALA A 89 -11.13 22.96 9.81
CA ALA A 89 -9.96 23.19 10.65
C ALA A 89 -9.88 22.15 11.77
N ALA A 90 -11.01 21.81 12.41
CA ALA A 90 -11.10 20.78 13.43
C ALA A 90 -10.77 19.40 12.87
N LEU A 91 -11.35 18.99 11.73
CA LEU A 91 -11.07 17.72 11.08
C LEU A 91 -9.59 17.61 10.66
N THR A 92 -9.01 18.69 10.13
CA THR A 92 -7.58 18.74 9.79
C THR A 92 -6.70 18.63 11.04
N PHE A 93 -7.10 19.25 12.15
CA PHE A 93 -6.40 19.12 13.42
C PHE A 93 -6.46 17.69 13.97
N PHE A 94 -7.64 17.05 13.94
CA PHE A 94 -7.82 15.67 14.39
C PHE A 94 -7.14 14.64 13.47
N ASP A 95 -7.02 14.91 12.16
CA ASP A 95 -6.21 14.10 11.23
C ASP A 95 -4.74 14.05 11.64
N LYS A 96 -4.17 15.20 12.04
CA LYS A 96 -2.79 15.27 12.53
C LYS A 96 -2.58 14.50 13.84
N LEU A 97 -3.63 14.38 14.66
CA LEU A 97 -3.62 13.62 15.90
C LEU A 97 -3.97 12.14 15.71
N ASN A 98 -4.24 11.71 14.47
CA ASN A 98 -4.70 10.35 14.13
C ASN A 98 -5.99 9.91 14.87
N ILE A 99 -6.81 10.88 15.29
CA ILE A 99 -8.11 10.63 15.91
C ILE A 99 -9.13 10.29 14.82
N PHE A 100 -9.17 11.12 13.79
CA PHE A 100 -9.87 10.84 12.54
C PHE A 100 -8.84 10.70 11.43
N LEU A 101 -9.22 10.05 10.33
CA LEU A 101 -8.50 10.23 9.08
C LEU A 101 -9.33 11.16 8.20
N TYR A 102 -8.79 12.33 7.88
CA TYR A 102 -9.42 13.31 7.02
C TYR A 102 -8.43 13.86 6.00
N LYS A 103 -8.39 13.21 4.83
CA LYS A 103 -7.51 13.61 3.72
C LYS A 103 -8.21 14.62 2.81
N LYS A 104 -8.32 15.86 3.29
CA LYS A 104 -8.97 16.98 2.58
C LYS A 104 -8.57 17.12 1.11
N THR A 105 -7.33 16.84 0.74
CA THR A 105 -6.83 16.97 -0.64
C THR A 105 -7.04 15.72 -1.51
N ILE A 106 -7.43 14.59 -0.91
CA ILE A 106 -7.55 13.29 -1.58
C ILE A 106 -9.00 12.84 -1.63
N LEU A 107 -9.67 12.80 -0.47
CA LEU A 107 -11.08 12.44 -0.28
C LEU A 107 -11.76 13.52 0.60
N PRO A 108 -12.05 14.72 0.07
CA PRO A 108 -12.58 15.84 0.85
C PRO A 108 -13.95 15.59 1.49
N GLU A 109 -14.74 14.68 0.91
CA GLU A 109 -16.09 14.36 1.35
C GLU A 109 -16.17 13.13 2.28
N VAL A 110 -15.03 12.49 2.57
CA VAL A 110 -14.97 11.26 3.37
C VAL A 110 -14.23 11.52 4.67
N ILE A 111 -14.89 11.22 5.79
CA ILE A 111 -14.32 11.32 7.12
C ILE A 111 -14.28 9.92 7.72
N PHE A 112 -13.09 9.39 7.98
CA PHE A 112 -12.96 8.15 8.73
C PHE A 112 -12.91 8.49 10.22
N THR A 113 -13.97 8.13 10.94
CA THR A 113 -14.00 8.26 12.41
C THR A 113 -13.11 7.26 13.11
N ASN A 114 -12.68 6.21 12.38
CA ASN A 114 -11.67 5.27 12.81
C ASN A 114 -10.60 5.15 11.72
N ALA A 115 -9.38 5.62 12.00
CA ALA A 115 -8.24 5.53 11.08
C ALA A 115 -7.84 4.07 10.75
N GLN A 116 -8.30 3.10 11.56
CA GLN A 116 -8.11 1.68 11.32
C GLN A 116 -8.86 1.18 10.08
N VAL A 117 -9.93 1.86 9.64
CA VAL A 117 -10.74 1.41 8.48
C VAL A 117 -9.91 1.21 7.20
N PRO A 118 -9.17 2.22 6.68
CA PRO A 118 -8.33 2.03 5.51
C PRO A 118 -7.14 1.11 5.79
N LEU A 119 -6.63 1.11 7.02
CA LEU A 119 -5.56 0.20 7.45
C LEU A 119 -6.01 -1.26 7.35
N ASP A 120 -7.16 -1.64 7.90
CA ASP A 120 -7.70 -3.00 7.86
C ASP A 120 -7.90 -3.50 6.43
N LYS A 121 -8.33 -2.63 5.53
CA LYS A 121 -8.45 -2.97 4.11
C LYS A 121 -7.09 -3.24 3.48
N LEU A 122 -6.12 -2.37 3.74
CA LEU A 122 -4.74 -2.56 3.29
C LEU A 122 -4.14 -3.83 3.90
N SER A 123 -4.41 -4.08 5.17
CA SER A 123 -3.97 -5.24 5.92
C SER A 123 -4.44 -6.53 5.28
N LYS A 124 -5.73 -6.59 4.92
CA LYS A 124 -6.30 -7.75 4.22
C LYS A 124 -5.67 -7.99 2.85
N LEU A 125 -5.27 -6.95 2.12
CA LEU A 125 -4.54 -7.10 0.85
C LEU A 125 -3.18 -7.76 1.06
N VAL A 126 -2.41 -7.26 2.04
CA VAL A 126 -1.10 -7.81 2.36
C VAL A 126 -1.23 -9.24 2.91
N GLU A 127 -2.19 -9.49 3.79
CA GLU A 127 -2.48 -10.82 4.32
C GLU A 127 -2.85 -11.81 3.22
N LYS A 128 -3.74 -11.42 2.30
CA LYS A 128 -4.13 -12.24 1.16
C LYS A 128 -2.92 -12.61 0.31
N GLN A 129 -2.03 -11.66 0.06
CA GLN A 129 -0.78 -11.91 -0.65
C GLN A 129 0.10 -12.93 0.07
N TYR A 130 0.22 -12.83 1.39
CA TYR A 130 1.03 -13.74 2.20
C TYR A 130 0.50 -15.17 2.10
N HIS A 131 -0.83 -15.34 2.21
CA HIS A 131 -1.49 -16.64 2.05
C HIS A 131 -1.28 -17.23 0.66
N LEU A 132 -1.35 -16.41 -0.40
CA LEU A 132 -1.08 -16.86 -1.77
C LEU A 132 0.35 -17.35 -1.97
N ARG A 133 1.31 -16.80 -1.21
CA ARG A 133 2.70 -17.28 -1.21
C ARG A 133 2.86 -18.57 -0.41
N ALA A 134 2.30 -18.62 0.79
CA ALA A 134 2.37 -19.79 1.66
C ALA A 134 1.73 -21.03 1.00
N ALA A 135 0.60 -20.88 0.31
CA ALA A 135 -0.08 -21.96 -0.39
C ALA A 135 0.75 -22.62 -1.51
N MET A 136 1.72 -21.91 -2.09
CA MET A 136 2.61 -22.47 -3.13
C MET A 136 3.90 -23.06 -2.58
N ALA A 137 4.33 -22.65 -1.39
CA ALA A 137 5.49 -23.24 -0.73
C ALA A 137 5.20 -24.65 -0.16
N ASP A 138 3.92 -25.00 0.01
CA ASP A 138 3.48 -26.30 0.51
C ASP A 138 2.77 -27.11 -0.60
N PRO A 139 3.42 -28.15 -1.15
CA PRO A 139 2.84 -29.01 -2.19
C PRO A 139 1.55 -29.71 -1.78
N THR A 140 1.28 -29.85 -0.48
CA THR A 140 0.07 -30.52 0.03
C THR A 140 -1.17 -29.62 0.07
N LYS A 141 -0.98 -28.29 0.01
CA LYS A 141 -2.07 -27.29 -0.04
C LYS A 141 -2.29 -26.70 -1.44
N ALA A 142 -1.38 -26.98 -2.38
CA ALA A 142 -1.43 -26.49 -3.75
C ALA A 142 -2.55 -27.11 -4.60
N ALA A 143 -3.15 -28.22 -4.16
CA ALA A 143 -4.14 -28.97 -4.93
C ALA A 143 -5.52 -28.30 -5.02
N ASP A 144 -5.91 -27.46 -4.05
CA ASP A 144 -7.28 -26.95 -3.97
C ASP A 144 -7.52 -25.60 -4.67
N HIS A 145 -6.49 -24.79 -4.91
CA HIS A 145 -6.65 -23.51 -5.59
C HIS A 145 -5.54 -23.28 -6.62
N ALA A 146 -5.80 -23.64 -7.88
CA ALA A 146 -5.01 -23.15 -9.00
C ALA A 146 -5.11 -21.61 -9.01
N ILE A 147 -4.11 -20.92 -8.42
CA ILE A 147 -3.98 -19.46 -8.48
C ILE A 147 -3.76 -19.12 -9.94
N THR A 148 -4.83 -18.73 -10.63
CA THR A 148 -4.82 -18.40 -12.06
C THR A 148 -5.20 -16.94 -12.26
N GLY A 149 -4.79 -16.38 -13.41
CA GLY A 149 -5.19 -15.04 -13.82
C GLY A 149 -4.58 -13.93 -12.97
N ASP A 150 -5.43 -13.01 -12.51
CA ASP A 150 -4.96 -11.77 -11.90
C ASP A 150 -4.35 -12.00 -10.51
N TRP A 151 -4.83 -12.98 -9.72
CA TRP A 151 -4.24 -13.29 -8.41
C TRP A 151 -2.78 -13.71 -8.52
N GLN A 152 -2.40 -14.37 -9.61
CA GLN A 152 -1.01 -14.70 -9.90
C GLN A 152 -0.20 -13.42 -10.19
N LYS A 153 -0.76 -12.49 -10.97
CA LYS A 153 -0.09 -11.21 -11.27
C LYS A 153 0.06 -10.34 -10.03
N PHE A 154 -0.94 -10.32 -9.14
CA PHE A 154 -0.88 -9.64 -7.85
C PHE A 154 0.27 -10.19 -7.00
N ARG A 155 0.33 -11.51 -6.86
CA ARG A 155 1.38 -12.19 -6.07
C ARG A 155 2.79 -11.97 -6.62
N ASP A 156 2.97 -12.17 -7.93
CA ASP A 156 4.29 -12.24 -8.57
C ASP A 156 4.83 -10.87 -8.98
N ASN A 157 3.93 -9.97 -9.39
CA ASN A 157 4.30 -8.69 -10.01
C ASN A 157 3.71 -7.48 -9.26
N GLY A 158 3.02 -7.68 -8.14
CA GLY A 158 2.40 -6.59 -7.39
C GLY A 158 1.27 -5.89 -8.17
N ILE A 159 0.62 -6.56 -9.13
CA ILE A 159 -0.41 -5.93 -9.96
C ILE A 159 -1.79 -6.05 -9.28
N LEU A 160 -2.34 -4.91 -8.90
CA LEU A 160 -3.68 -4.73 -8.32
C LEU A 160 -4.65 -4.21 -9.38
N THR A 161 -5.91 -4.61 -9.30
CA THR A 161 -7.05 -4.11 -10.08
C THR A 161 -8.18 -3.71 -9.13
N LEU A 162 -9.16 -2.96 -9.63
CA LEU A 162 -10.30 -2.53 -8.83
C LEU A 162 -11.13 -3.73 -8.32
N ASP A 163 -11.30 -4.75 -9.15
CA ASP A 163 -12.07 -5.96 -8.83
C ASP A 163 -11.55 -6.65 -7.55
N PHE A 164 -10.23 -6.66 -7.31
CA PHE A 164 -9.68 -7.19 -6.04
C PHE A 164 -10.15 -6.39 -4.84
N LEU A 165 -10.25 -5.08 -4.96
CA LEU A 165 -10.66 -4.21 -3.86
C LEU A 165 -12.14 -4.42 -3.52
N GLU A 166 -12.95 -4.83 -4.49
CA GLU A 166 -14.37 -5.15 -4.31
C GLU A 166 -14.59 -6.44 -3.50
N ASP A 167 -13.63 -7.38 -3.51
CA ASP A 167 -13.66 -8.58 -2.67
C ASP A 167 -13.60 -8.25 -1.17
N PHE A 168 -13.03 -7.09 -0.79
CA PHE A 168 -12.88 -6.65 0.60
C PHE A 168 -14.03 -5.75 1.05
N LYS A 169 -15.26 -6.30 1.07
CA LYS A 169 -16.50 -5.54 1.28
C LYS A 169 -16.60 -4.77 2.61
N ASN A 170 -15.96 -5.24 3.68
CA ASN A 170 -16.07 -4.65 5.01
C ASN A 170 -15.71 -3.15 5.01
N HIS A 171 -16.44 -2.33 5.76
CA HIS A 171 -16.27 -0.88 5.91
C HIS A 171 -16.49 -0.02 4.66
N TYR A 172 -16.83 -0.60 3.49
CA TYR A 172 -17.37 0.23 2.42
C TYR A 172 -18.77 0.69 2.79
N VAL A 173 -19.07 1.93 2.45
CA VAL A 173 -20.36 2.57 2.71
C VAL A 173 -20.83 3.16 1.39
N GLU A 174 -21.92 2.61 0.86
CA GLU A 174 -22.46 3.04 -0.43
C GLU A 174 -22.74 4.55 -0.44
N GLY A 175 -22.29 5.23 -1.49
CA GLY A 175 -22.41 6.68 -1.63
C GLY A 175 -21.41 7.51 -0.81
N ILE A 176 -20.61 6.89 0.07
CA ILE A 176 -19.64 7.61 0.92
C ILE A 176 -18.20 7.12 0.67
N PHE A 177 -17.96 5.83 0.80
CA PHE A 177 -16.62 5.24 0.65
C PHE A 177 -16.68 3.89 -0.06
N THR A 178 -16.14 3.87 -1.28
CA THR A 178 -16.16 2.72 -2.18
C THR A 178 -14.75 2.16 -2.43
N ALA A 179 -14.66 1.02 -3.12
CA ALA A 179 -13.39 0.46 -3.56
C ALA A 179 -12.59 1.44 -4.43
N ARG A 180 -13.29 2.27 -5.22
CA ARG A 180 -12.65 3.30 -6.05
C ARG A 180 -12.06 4.42 -5.21
N ASP A 181 -12.75 4.86 -4.16
CA ASP A 181 -12.25 5.89 -3.25
C ASP A 181 -11.04 5.39 -2.48
N PHE A 182 -11.08 4.12 -2.05
CA PHE A 182 -9.91 3.47 -1.44
C PHE A 182 -8.72 3.42 -2.41
N LEU A 183 -8.94 3.08 -3.67
CA LEU A 183 -7.89 3.07 -4.68
C LEU A 183 -7.30 4.48 -4.92
N VAL A 184 -8.14 5.51 -4.95
CA VAL A 184 -7.69 6.91 -5.03
C VAL A 184 -6.86 7.28 -3.80
N LEU A 185 -7.28 6.85 -2.60
CA LEU A 185 -6.53 7.06 -1.37
C LEU A 185 -5.13 6.41 -1.46
N LEU A 186 -5.05 5.16 -1.89
CA LEU A 186 -3.78 4.45 -2.05
C LEU A 186 -2.88 5.10 -3.11
N GLU A 187 -3.43 5.49 -4.26
CA GLU A 187 -2.68 6.10 -5.36
C GLU A 187 -2.11 7.47 -4.95
N LYS A 188 -2.93 8.33 -4.35
CA LYS A 188 -2.51 9.67 -3.92
C LYS A 188 -1.59 9.64 -2.71
N SER A 189 -1.64 8.57 -1.91
CA SER A 189 -0.71 8.34 -0.81
C SER A 189 0.57 7.61 -1.24
N LEU A 190 0.79 7.40 -2.55
CA LEU A 190 1.95 6.72 -3.12
C LEU A 190 2.13 5.26 -2.65
N VAL A 191 1.05 4.60 -2.23
CA VAL A 191 1.02 3.16 -1.94
C VAL A 191 1.03 2.35 -3.23
N VAL A 192 0.29 2.83 -4.22
CA VAL A 192 0.20 2.23 -5.54
C VAL A 192 0.43 3.28 -6.62
N SER A 193 0.86 2.83 -7.80
CA SER A 193 1.00 3.67 -8.99
C SER A 193 0.19 3.09 -10.15
N ARG A 194 -0.47 3.95 -10.92
CA ARG A 194 -1.27 3.49 -12.06
C ARG A 194 -0.36 2.98 -13.19
N LEU A 195 -0.65 1.77 -13.69
CA LEU A 195 0.02 1.18 -14.87
C LEU A 195 -0.83 1.33 -16.12
N SER A 196 -2.14 1.15 -16.00
CA SER A 196 -3.10 1.23 -17.09
C SER A 196 -4.45 1.76 -16.59
N ARG A 197 -5.50 1.69 -17.41
CA ARG A 197 -6.86 2.06 -16.98
C ARG A 197 -7.40 1.17 -15.86
N THR A 198 -6.94 -0.06 -15.77
CA THR A 198 -7.49 -1.09 -14.86
C THR A 198 -6.42 -1.69 -13.93
N GLU A 199 -5.14 -1.52 -14.25
CA GLU A 199 -4.02 -2.08 -13.48
C GLU A 199 -3.26 -1.00 -12.71
N TYR A 200 -2.91 -1.35 -11.47
CA TYR A 200 -2.12 -0.55 -10.54
C TYR A 200 -0.97 -1.42 -10.04
N PHE A 201 0.17 -0.79 -9.79
CA PHE A 201 1.35 -1.45 -9.26
C PHE A 201 1.47 -1.16 -7.78
N PHE A 202 1.65 -2.22 -6.99
CA PHE A 202 1.76 -2.17 -5.54
C PHE A 202 3.14 -2.72 -5.14
N PRO A 203 4.17 -1.85 -5.01
CA PRO A 203 5.55 -2.30 -4.84
C PRO A 203 5.83 -2.92 -3.47
N ALA A 204 5.11 -2.52 -2.41
CA ALA A 204 5.34 -3.02 -1.05
C ALA A 204 5.06 -4.52 -0.89
N ILE A 205 4.28 -5.11 -1.79
CA ILE A 205 3.98 -6.56 -1.78
C ILE A 205 4.95 -7.37 -2.65
N LEU A 206 6.01 -6.78 -3.19
CA LEU A 206 6.99 -7.54 -3.96
C LEU A 206 7.85 -8.45 -3.07
N ASN A 207 8.52 -9.40 -3.70
CA ASN A 207 9.48 -10.24 -2.98
C ASN A 207 10.78 -9.46 -2.79
N MET A 208 11.37 -9.62 -1.61
CA MET A 208 12.76 -9.24 -1.41
C MET A 208 13.63 -10.01 -2.41
N THR A 209 14.47 -9.26 -3.13
CA THR A 209 15.41 -9.84 -4.07
C THR A 209 16.65 -10.36 -3.34
N THR A 210 17.40 -11.26 -3.95
CA THR A 210 18.66 -11.77 -3.39
C THR A 210 19.84 -10.96 -3.89
N GLU A 211 20.94 -10.93 -3.15
CA GLU A 211 22.19 -10.28 -3.59
C GLU A 211 22.66 -10.80 -4.95
N ALA A 212 22.47 -12.09 -5.22
CA ALA A 212 22.77 -12.69 -6.52
C ALA A 212 21.95 -12.06 -7.66
N LYS A 213 20.64 -11.87 -7.45
CA LYS A 213 19.75 -11.22 -8.43
C LYS A 213 20.07 -9.74 -8.60
N ILE A 214 20.43 -9.04 -7.52
CA ILE A 214 20.88 -7.64 -7.60
C ILE A 214 22.14 -7.56 -8.46
N SER A 215 23.11 -8.43 -8.20
CA SER A 215 24.37 -8.48 -8.96
C SER A 215 24.12 -8.77 -10.45
N GLU A 216 23.23 -9.71 -10.77
CA GLU A 216 22.81 -10.01 -12.14
C GLU A 216 22.15 -8.79 -12.83
N CYS A 217 21.26 -8.08 -12.13
CA CYS A 217 20.64 -6.86 -12.62
C CYS A 217 21.67 -5.76 -12.89
N LEU A 218 22.61 -5.53 -11.95
CA LEU A 218 23.66 -4.53 -12.11
C LEU A 218 24.59 -4.84 -13.29
N GLU A 219 24.97 -6.11 -13.47
CA GLU A 219 25.73 -6.55 -14.64
C GLU A 219 24.95 -6.37 -15.95
N THR A 220 23.64 -6.61 -15.92
CA THR A 220 22.77 -6.36 -17.06
C THR A 220 22.70 -4.86 -17.38
N CYS A 221 22.54 -3.99 -16.38
CA CYS A 221 22.58 -2.53 -16.55
C CYS A 221 23.91 -2.06 -17.17
N ARG A 222 25.05 -2.58 -16.67
CA ARG A 222 26.39 -2.30 -17.23
C ARG A 222 26.48 -2.68 -18.71
N ARG A 223 26.03 -3.89 -19.07
CA ARG A 223 26.07 -4.40 -20.46
C ARG A 223 25.13 -3.64 -21.39
N THR A 224 23.96 -3.25 -20.90
CA THR A 224 22.91 -2.60 -21.69
C THR A 224 23.04 -1.08 -21.72
N LYS A 225 24.01 -0.50 -20.98
CA LYS A 225 24.20 0.94 -20.79
C LYS A 225 22.93 1.63 -20.24
N ILE A 226 22.11 0.90 -19.50
CA ILE A 226 20.97 1.47 -18.77
C ILE A 226 21.52 2.11 -17.50
N ALA A 227 21.18 3.38 -17.27
CA ALA A 227 21.54 4.06 -16.04
C ALA A 227 20.82 3.41 -14.85
N ALA A 228 21.58 3.03 -13.82
CA ALA A 228 21.01 2.54 -12.57
C ALA A 228 20.91 3.71 -11.58
N LEU A 229 19.75 3.84 -10.93
CA LEU A 229 19.60 4.71 -9.78
C LEU A 229 19.88 3.88 -8.52
N VAL A 230 20.93 4.25 -7.79
CA VAL A 230 21.27 3.66 -6.50
C VAL A 230 21.03 4.73 -5.45
N VAL A 231 20.18 4.42 -4.47
CA VAL A 231 19.92 5.28 -3.32
C VAL A 231 20.56 4.62 -2.10
N GLU A 232 21.54 5.30 -1.52
CA GLU A 232 22.25 4.83 -0.33
C GLU A 232 21.86 5.70 0.87
N PHE A 233 21.59 5.04 2.00
CA PHE A 233 21.28 5.71 3.26
C PHE A 233 22.52 5.68 4.15
N PRO A 234 23.17 6.83 4.45
CA PRO A 234 24.46 6.88 5.15
C PRO A 234 24.44 6.23 6.54
N THR A 235 23.27 6.20 7.18
CA THR A 235 23.06 5.61 8.51
C THR A 235 22.79 4.11 8.46
N GLY A 236 22.75 3.50 7.27
CA GLY A 236 22.41 2.09 7.06
C GLY A 236 20.93 1.77 7.22
N TRP A 237 20.09 2.76 7.57
CA TRP A 237 18.65 2.58 7.72
C TRP A 237 17.88 3.40 6.69
N ALA A 238 17.11 2.71 5.86
CA ALA A 238 16.15 3.35 4.97
C ALA A 238 14.90 3.73 5.78
N PRO A 239 14.42 4.99 5.70
CA PRO A 239 13.15 5.34 6.33
C PRO A 239 12.02 4.46 5.75
N PRO A 240 11.08 4.00 6.61
CA PRO A 240 10.00 3.15 6.17
C PRO A 240 9.17 3.90 5.11
N GLY A 241 8.71 3.16 4.09
CA GLY A 241 7.90 3.71 3.01
C GLY A 241 8.71 4.34 1.89
N VAL A 242 10.00 4.62 2.08
CA VAL A 242 10.81 5.29 1.05
C VAL A 242 10.91 4.47 -0.22
N TYR A 243 11.02 3.14 -0.13
CA TYR A 243 11.04 2.30 -1.33
C TYR A 243 9.73 2.41 -2.11
N CYS A 244 8.61 2.14 -1.43
CA CYS A 244 7.26 2.20 -2.01
C CYS A 244 6.96 3.57 -2.63
N CYS A 245 7.13 4.64 -1.84
CA CYS A 245 6.89 6.00 -2.27
C CYS A 245 7.79 6.41 -3.45
N SER A 246 9.08 6.05 -3.43
CA SER A 246 10.01 6.39 -4.51
C SER A 246 9.62 5.72 -5.82
N VAL A 247 9.31 4.42 -5.78
CA VAL A 247 8.90 3.65 -6.96
C VAL A 247 7.59 4.22 -7.53
N CYS A 248 6.58 4.43 -6.68
CA CYS A 248 5.31 4.99 -7.09
C CYS A 248 5.45 6.42 -7.65
N HIS A 249 6.34 7.22 -7.08
CA HIS A 249 6.62 8.58 -7.53
C HIS A 249 7.32 8.60 -8.90
N LEU A 250 8.38 7.80 -9.07
CA LEU A 250 9.12 7.69 -10.35
C LEU A 250 8.20 7.25 -11.49
N GLN A 251 7.32 6.28 -11.23
CA GLN A 251 6.36 5.84 -12.23
C GLN A 251 5.31 6.91 -12.54
N SER A 252 4.69 7.50 -11.51
CA SER A 252 3.55 8.41 -11.68
C SER A 252 3.94 9.81 -12.18
N HIS A 253 5.17 10.26 -11.90
CA HIS A 253 5.59 11.65 -12.16
C HIS A 253 6.82 11.77 -13.07
N SER A 254 7.64 10.72 -13.17
CA SER A 254 8.89 10.77 -13.96
C SER A 254 8.83 9.94 -15.25
N GLY A 255 7.67 9.33 -15.56
CA GLY A 255 7.46 8.55 -16.79
C GLY A 255 8.23 7.23 -16.84
N TRP A 256 8.65 6.70 -15.69
CA TRP A 256 9.34 5.41 -15.64
C TRP A 256 8.35 4.28 -15.88
N GLU A 257 8.72 3.34 -16.75
CA GLU A 257 7.89 2.17 -17.04
C GLU A 257 8.36 0.94 -16.26
N VAL A 258 7.41 0.24 -15.65
CA VAL A 258 7.68 -1.06 -15.03
C VAL A 258 7.82 -2.11 -16.13
N VAL A 259 9.05 -2.58 -16.34
CA VAL A 259 9.33 -3.63 -17.32
C VAL A 259 8.84 -4.98 -16.79
N LYS A 260 7.68 -5.43 -17.27
CA LYS A 260 7.17 -6.79 -17.03
C LYS A 260 8.12 -7.79 -17.72
N ASN A 261 8.89 -8.55 -16.95
CA ASN A 261 9.83 -9.61 -17.36
C ASN A 261 9.95 -9.82 -18.88
N ARG A 262 10.83 -9.06 -19.55
CA ARG A 262 11.34 -9.53 -20.84
C ARG A 262 12.14 -10.79 -20.53
N ARG A 263 11.71 -11.95 -21.03
CA ARG A 263 12.66 -13.04 -21.30
C ARG A 263 13.73 -12.40 -22.18
N ILE A 264 14.88 -12.06 -21.61
CA ILE A 264 16.04 -11.61 -22.35
C ILE A 264 16.46 -12.83 -23.16
N LYS A 265 15.95 -12.95 -24.39
CA LYS A 265 16.45 -13.96 -25.33
C LYS A 265 17.95 -13.67 -25.46
N PRO A 266 18.84 -14.65 -25.20
CA PRO A 266 20.24 -14.48 -25.51
C PRO A 266 20.32 -14.08 -26.98
N GLN A 267 20.99 -12.99 -27.30
CA GLN A 267 21.33 -12.70 -28.69
C GLN A 267 22.05 -13.94 -29.23
N SER A 268 21.41 -14.63 -30.17
CA SER A 268 22.03 -15.72 -30.91
C SER A 268 23.32 -15.17 -31.50
N LYS A 269 24.46 -15.77 -31.13
CA LYS A 269 25.73 -15.52 -31.79
C LYS A 269 25.49 -15.63 -33.30
N ALA A 270 25.75 -14.56 -34.03
CA ALA A 270 25.81 -14.61 -35.48
C ALA A 270 26.89 -15.65 -35.83
N SER A 271 26.45 -16.81 -36.32
CA SER A 271 27.30 -17.81 -36.93
C SER A 271 27.88 -17.19 -38.19
N THR A 272 29.13 -16.75 -38.13
CA THR A 272 29.92 -16.40 -39.30
C THR A 272 30.46 -17.72 -39.86
N ALA A 273 29.70 -18.35 -40.75
CA ALA A 273 30.25 -19.39 -41.62
C ALA A 273 30.95 -18.70 -42.81
N PRO A 274 32.10 -19.21 -43.28
CA PRO A 274 32.84 -18.61 -44.38
C PRO A 274 32.18 -18.92 -45.72
N GLN A 275 31.89 -17.90 -46.53
CA GLN A 275 31.53 -18.08 -47.94
C GLN A 275 32.79 -18.40 -48.73
N THR A 276 32.92 -19.65 -49.17
CA THR A 276 33.81 -20.07 -50.26
C THR A 276 33.27 -19.55 -51.59
N HIS A 277 33.97 -18.60 -52.20
CA HIS A 277 33.80 -18.23 -53.60
C HIS A 277 34.40 -19.33 -54.49
N LEU A 278 33.56 -19.98 -55.28
CA LEU A 278 33.95 -20.80 -56.43
C LEU A 278 33.91 -19.89 -57.66
N ASP A 279 35.09 -19.47 -58.12
CA ASP A 279 35.27 -18.90 -59.45
C ASP A 279 35.16 -20.02 -60.49
N GLN A 280 34.13 -19.96 -61.33
CA GLN A 280 34.16 -20.57 -62.66
C GLN A 280 34.71 -19.51 -63.62
N LYS A 281 35.89 -19.77 -64.18
CA LYS A 281 36.35 -19.16 -65.42
C LYS A 281 36.36 -20.20 -66.52
N GLU A 282 35.71 -19.82 -67.60
CA GLU A 282 35.60 -20.48 -68.89
C GLU A 282 36.97 -20.75 -69.53
N GLY A 283 37.01 -21.85 -70.27
CA GLY A 283 38.07 -22.30 -71.17
C GLY A 283 37.64 -23.59 -71.85
#